data_AF-A0A2V1DBH0-F1
#
_entry.id   AF-A0A2V1DBH0-F1
#
_cell.length_a   1.000
_cell.length_b   1.000
_cell.length_c   1.000
_cell.angle_alpha   90.00
_cell.angle_beta   90.00
_cell.angle_gamma   90.00
#
_symmetry.space_group_name_H-M   'P 1'
#
loop_
_entity.id
_entity.type
_entity.pdbx_description
1 polymer ?
#
loop_
_entity_poly.entity_id
_entity_poly.type
_entity_poly.pdbx_seq_one_letter_code
_entity_poly.pdbx_strand_id
1 'polypeptide(L)'
;MTSSVPVLFTLPPSNRHEVILIDTSSKPTLKALNKQITSTIAESPNCTEFMSKYKSKEGPQETIQEIKIHWSEAGRDRKVWPEYTILTEANLPGVLELLKMGAGKDVLEIKVGKEE
;
A
#
# COMPACT_ATOMS: atom_id res chain seq x y z
N MET A 1 8.02 -8.10 -21.74
CA MET A 1 7.89 -6.70 -21.28
C MET A 1 7.51 -6.76 -19.82
N THR A 2 8.33 -6.22 -18.92
CA THR A 2 8.00 -6.11 -17.49
C THR A 2 6.85 -5.11 -17.34
N SER A 3 5.69 -5.56 -16.88
CA SER A 3 4.53 -4.69 -16.61
C SER A 3 4.53 -4.37 -15.13
N SER A 4 4.92 -3.15 -14.77
CA SER A 4 4.89 -2.65 -13.40
C SER A 4 4.00 -1.42 -13.28
N VAL A 5 3.48 -1.20 -12.08
CA VAL A 5 2.63 -0.04 -11.77
C VAL A 5 3.27 0.76 -10.65
N PRO A 6 3.55 2.06 -10.87
CA PRO A 6 3.96 2.94 -9.78
C PRO A 6 2.77 3.24 -8.88
N VAL A 7 2.95 3.05 -7.58
CA VAL A 7 1.93 3.31 -6.56
C VAL A 7 2.54 4.12 -5.44
N LEU A 8 1.87 5.22 -5.07
CA LEU A 8 2.18 5.96 -3.86
C LEU A 8 1.58 5.19 -2.69
N PHE A 9 2.31 5.04 -1.60
CA PHE A 9 1.77 4.50 -0.36
C PHE A 9 2.04 5.39 0.84
N THR A 10 1.22 5.24 1.88
CA THR A 10 1.31 5.98 3.14
C THR A 10 1.15 5.06 4.35
N LEU A 11 1.69 5.48 5.49
CA LEU A 11 1.61 4.80 6.78
C LEU A 11 0.97 5.76 7.80
N PRO A 12 -0.36 5.80 7.97
CA PRO A 12 -0.98 6.75 8.90
C PRO A 12 -0.47 6.55 10.33
N PRO A 13 -0.13 7.61 11.08
CA PRO A 13 -0.39 9.03 10.80
C PRO A 13 0.81 9.78 10.14
N SER A 14 1.65 9.10 9.36
CA SER A 14 2.75 9.73 8.61
C SER A 14 2.23 10.80 7.65
N ASN A 15 2.92 11.94 7.60
CA ASN A 15 2.71 12.98 6.58
C ASN A 15 3.57 12.76 5.33
N ARG A 16 4.35 11.68 5.28
CA ARG A 16 5.22 11.34 4.16
C ARG A 16 4.66 10.16 3.39
N HIS A 17 4.68 10.29 2.07
CA HIS A 17 4.45 9.20 1.15
C HIS A 17 5.76 8.52 0.78
N GLU A 18 5.64 7.27 0.34
CA GLU A 18 6.67 6.54 -0.36
C GLU A 18 6.11 6.02 -1.70
N VAL A 19 6.99 5.64 -2.63
CA VAL A 19 6.60 5.14 -3.96
C VAL A 19 7.24 3.77 -4.19
N ILE A 20 6.43 2.81 -4.62
CA ILE A 20 6.90 1.47 -5.01
C ILE A 20 6.45 1.14 -6.43
N LEU A 21 7.22 0.28 -7.10
CA LEU A 21 6.81 -0.38 -8.33
C LEU A 21 6.25 -1.75 -7.97
N ILE A 22 4.96 -1.97 -8.22
CA ILE A 22 4.34 -3.29 -8.08
C ILE A 22 4.52 -4.04 -9.39
N ASP A 23 5.15 -5.21 -9.33
CA ASP A 23 5.22 -6.11 -10.48
C ASP A 23 3.86 -6.75 -10.73
N THR A 24 3.38 -6.64 -11.97
CA THR A 24 2.12 -7.22 -12.44
C THR A 24 2.34 -8.24 -13.56
N SER A 25 3.60 -8.56 -13.88
CA SER A 25 3.95 -9.57 -14.88
C SER A 25 3.82 -11.01 -14.35
N SER A 26 3.93 -11.18 -13.04
CA SER A 26 3.67 -12.42 -12.31
C SER A 26 2.29 -12.38 -11.67
N LYS A 27 1.73 -13.53 -11.24
CA LYS A 27 0.45 -13.58 -10.51
C LYS A 27 0.64 -12.82 -9.17
N PRO A 28 0.09 -11.61 -9.02
CA PRO A 28 0.33 -10.81 -7.83
C PRO A 28 -0.37 -11.46 -6.64
N THR A 29 0.26 -11.44 -5.48
CA THR A 29 -0.30 -11.96 -4.22
C THR A 29 -0.12 -10.91 -3.13
N LEU A 30 -1.02 -10.89 -2.16
CA LEU A 30 -0.86 -10.01 -1.00
C LEU A 30 0.38 -10.39 -0.20
N LYS A 31 0.75 -11.67 -0.15
CA LYS A 31 2.01 -12.09 0.49
C LYS A 31 3.24 -11.42 -0.13
N ALA A 32 3.32 -11.38 -1.46
CA ALA A 32 4.44 -10.73 -2.15
C ALA A 32 4.43 -9.21 -1.93
N LEU A 33 3.25 -8.59 -2.00
CA LEU A 33 3.07 -7.16 -1.74
C LEU A 33 3.45 -6.79 -0.30
N ASN A 34 2.99 -7.57 0.69
CA ASN A 34 3.35 -7.41 2.10
C ASN A 34 4.86 -7.49 2.29
N LYS A 35 5.52 -8.48 1.69
CA LYS A 35 6.98 -8.62 1.78
C LYS A 35 7.70 -7.39 1.23
N GLN A 36 7.26 -6.88 0.08
CA GLN A 36 7.84 -5.69 -0.53
C GLN A 36 7.65 -4.46 0.35
N ILE A 37 6.42 -4.19 0.78
CA ILE A 37 6.10 -3.04 1.65
C ILE A 37 6.89 -3.10 2.94
N THR A 38 6.95 -4.25 3.62
CA THR A 38 7.74 -4.42 4.85
C THR A 38 9.23 -4.12 4.63
N SER A 39 9.82 -4.57 3.52
CA SER A 39 11.21 -4.22 3.17
C SER A 39 11.36 -2.71 2.96
N THR A 40 10.44 -2.10 2.22
CA THR A 40 10.47 -0.65 1.97
C THR A 40 10.32 0.16 3.26
N ILE A 41 9.44 -0.24 4.18
CA ILE A 41 9.26 0.40 5.48
C ILE A 41 10.57 0.39 6.30
N ALA A 42 11.32 -0.71 6.24
CA ALA A 42 12.56 -0.87 7.00
C ALA A 42 13.72 -0.03 6.43
N GLU A 43 13.76 0.16 5.12
CA GLU A 43 14.88 0.78 4.41
C GLU A 43 14.65 2.27 4.08
N SER A 44 13.39 2.69 3.94
CA SER A 44 13.06 4.03 3.46
C SER A 44 13.21 5.12 4.53
N PRO A 45 13.92 6.23 4.21
CA PRO A 45 13.93 7.42 5.07
C PRO A 45 12.54 8.08 5.18
N ASN A 46 11.67 7.91 4.19
CA ASN A 46 10.30 8.44 4.23
C ASN A 46 9.43 7.70 5.25
N CYS A 47 9.75 6.43 5.54
CA CYS A 47 9.04 5.61 6.53
C CYS A 47 9.63 5.74 7.94
N THR A 48 10.80 6.37 8.09
CA THR A 48 11.54 6.42 9.36
C THR A 48 10.80 7.17 10.46
N GLU A 49 10.12 8.29 10.14
CA GLU A 49 9.35 9.08 11.11
C GLU A 49 8.25 8.24 11.76
N PHE A 50 7.50 7.51 10.93
CA PHE A 50 6.47 6.60 11.38
C PHE A 50 7.09 5.49 12.23
N MET A 51 8.08 4.77 11.71
CA MET A 51 8.69 3.64 12.43
C MET A 51 9.36 4.04 13.75
N SER A 52 9.82 5.28 13.90
CA SER A 52 10.38 5.76 15.17
C SER A 52 9.38 5.69 16.32
N LYS A 53 8.08 5.83 16.04
CA LYS A 53 6.99 5.72 17.03
C LYS A 53 6.68 4.27 17.40
N TYR A 54 6.97 3.32 16.51
CA TYR A 54 6.64 1.91 16.66
C TYR A 54 7.86 1.01 16.96
N LYS A 55 9.07 1.58 16.98
CA LYS A 55 10.30 0.92 17.43
C LYS A 55 10.29 0.73 18.96
N SER A 56 9.33 -0.05 19.49
CA SER A 56 9.54 -0.70 20.79
C SER A 56 10.67 -1.70 20.64
N LYS A 57 11.80 -1.49 21.34
CA LYS A 57 12.99 -2.34 21.26
C LYS A 57 12.81 -3.76 21.83
N GLU A 58 11.70 -4.02 22.54
CA GLU A 58 11.48 -5.24 23.33
C GLU A 58 10.07 -5.86 23.13
N GLY A 59 9.40 -5.62 21.99
CA GLY A 59 8.04 -6.13 21.73
C GLY A 59 7.88 -6.90 20.41
N PRO A 60 6.70 -7.52 20.17
CA PRO A 60 6.36 -8.13 18.89
C PRO A 60 6.57 -7.13 17.75
N GLN A 61 7.14 -7.60 16.64
CA GLN A 61 7.34 -6.78 15.46
C GLN A 61 5.97 -6.38 14.89
N GLU A 62 5.80 -5.09 14.58
CA GLU A 62 4.61 -4.61 13.88
C GLU A 62 4.47 -5.34 12.55
N THR A 63 3.28 -5.86 12.28
CA THR A 63 2.93 -6.51 11.01
C THR A 63 1.92 -5.66 10.25
N ILE A 64 1.86 -5.84 8.94
CA ILE A 64 0.81 -5.22 8.11
C ILE A 64 -0.51 -5.89 8.46
N GLN A 65 -1.43 -5.12 9.03
CA GLN A 65 -2.76 -5.57 9.43
C GLN A 65 -3.76 -5.42 8.29
N GLU A 66 -3.62 -4.35 7.51
CA GLU A 66 -4.57 -4.01 6.46
C GLU A 66 -3.88 -3.20 5.37
N ILE A 67 -4.29 -3.46 4.12
CA ILE A 67 -3.91 -2.66 2.97
C ILE A 67 -5.18 -2.13 2.33
N LYS A 68 -5.24 -0.81 2.13
CA LYS A 68 -6.32 -0.13 1.44
C LYS A 68 -5.80 0.64 0.24
N ILE A 69 -6.65 0.83 -0.76
CA ILE A 69 -6.44 1.83 -1.81
C ILE A 69 -7.44 2.94 -1.59
N HIS A 70 -6.96 4.16 -1.35
CA HIS A 70 -7.76 5.37 -1.45
C HIS A 70 -7.82 5.80 -2.91
N TRP A 71 -9.04 5.90 -3.43
CA TRP A 71 -9.27 6.24 -4.81
C TRP A 71 -9.27 7.75 -4.99
N SER A 72 -8.52 8.23 -5.97
CA SER A 72 -8.64 9.62 -6.42
C SER A 72 -10.06 9.91 -6.89
N GLU A 73 -10.61 11.03 -6.42
CA GLU A 73 -11.89 11.54 -6.89
C GLU A 73 -11.78 12.19 -8.29
N ALA A 74 -10.57 12.52 -8.74
CA ALA A 74 -10.33 13.23 -9.98
C ALA A 74 -10.71 12.37 -11.20
N GLY A 75 -11.79 12.75 -11.88
CA GLY A 75 -12.28 12.04 -13.06
C GLY A 75 -13.10 10.78 -12.74
N ARG A 76 -13.56 10.61 -11.49
CA ARG A 76 -14.44 9.51 -11.08
C ARG A 76 -15.76 10.03 -10.49
N ASP A 77 -16.84 9.28 -10.68
CA ASP A 77 -18.13 9.59 -10.07
C ASP A 77 -18.13 9.17 -8.59
N ARG A 78 -18.15 10.17 -7.70
CA ARG A 78 -18.15 9.97 -6.24
C ARG A 78 -19.40 9.26 -5.69
N LYS A 79 -20.47 9.16 -6.48
CA LYS A 79 -21.66 8.38 -6.10
C LYS A 79 -21.47 6.88 -6.30
N VAL A 80 -20.54 6.50 -7.16
CA VAL A 80 -20.27 5.10 -7.55
C VAL A 80 -18.95 4.62 -6.96
N TRP A 81 -17.92 5.47 -6.94
CA TRP A 81 -16.61 5.11 -6.40
C TRP A 81 -16.59 5.25 -4.88
N PRO A 82 -16.20 4.19 -4.14
CA PRO A 82 -16.00 4.30 -2.71
C PRO A 82 -14.76 5.17 -2.42
N GLU A 83 -14.66 5.69 -1.21
CA GLU A 83 -13.47 6.41 -0.75
C GLU A 83 -12.23 5.51 -0.78
N TYR A 84 -12.37 4.27 -0.31
CA TYR A 84 -11.29 3.29 -0.33
C TYR A 84 -11.79 1.87 -0.61
N THR A 85 -10.86 1.00 -0.97
CA THR A 85 -11.07 -0.45 -1.09
C THR A 85 -10.03 -1.20 -0.28
N ILE A 86 -10.46 -2.10 0.60
CA ILE A 86 -9.57 -3.02 1.31
C ILE A 86 -9.13 -4.12 0.34
N LEU A 87 -7.82 -4.37 0.28
CA LEU A 87 -7.25 -5.37 -0.60
C LEU A 87 -7.42 -6.78 -0.03
N THR A 88 -7.80 -7.68 -0.91
CA THR A 88 -7.94 -9.11 -0.66
C THR A 88 -7.26 -9.86 -1.80
N GLU A 89 -6.87 -11.12 -1.58
CA GLU A 89 -6.30 -11.95 -2.67
C GLU A 89 -7.27 -12.07 -3.86
N ALA A 90 -8.59 -12.01 -3.62
CA ALA A 90 -9.61 -12.11 -4.64
C ALA A 90 -9.73 -10.85 -5.52
N ASN A 91 -9.61 -9.66 -4.94
CA ASN A 91 -9.79 -8.40 -5.66
C ASN A 91 -8.48 -7.78 -6.18
N LEU A 92 -7.33 -8.22 -5.66
CA LEU A 92 -6.02 -7.66 -6.01
C LEU A 92 -5.75 -7.60 -7.52
N PRO A 93 -6.02 -8.65 -8.33
CA PRO A 93 -5.80 -8.56 -9.78
C PRO A 93 -6.61 -7.44 -10.44
N GLY A 94 -7.88 -7.28 -10.06
CA GLY A 94 -8.73 -6.23 -10.61
C GLY A 94 -8.31 -4.83 -10.19
N VAL A 95 -7.90 -4.67 -8.92
CA VAL A 95 -7.36 -3.41 -8.41
C VAL A 95 -6.11 -2.99 -9.17
N LEU A 96 -5.19 -3.92 -9.45
CA LEU A 96 -3.95 -3.60 -10.16
C LEU A 96 -4.20 -3.12 -11.60
N GLU A 97 -5.20 -3.67 -12.29
CA GLU A 97 -5.61 -3.16 -13.60
C GLU A 97 -6.20 -1.74 -13.51
N LEU A 98 -6.99 -1.44 -12.48
CA LEU A 98 -7.48 -0.07 -12.25
C LEU A 98 -6.33 0.90 -11.96
N LEU A 99 -5.34 0.47 -11.18
CA LEU A 99 -4.15 1.27 -10.87
C LEU A 99 -3.29 1.53 -12.12
N LYS A 100 -3.19 0.58 -13.06
CA LYS A 100 -2.54 0.82 -14.36
C LYS A 100 -3.20 1.97 -15.11
N MET A 101 -4.54 1.99 -15.15
CA MET A 101 -5.31 3.03 -15.84
C MET A 101 -5.17 4.40 -15.16
N GLY A 102 -5.09 4.42 -13.83
CA GLY A 102 -5.02 5.62 -13.00
C GLY A 102 -3.62 6.08 -12.62
N ALA A 103 -2.56 5.43 -13.11
CA ALA A 103 -1.18 5.48 -12.63
C ALA A 103 -0.79 6.79 -11.90
N GLY A 104 -0.45 6.66 -10.61
CA GLY A 104 0.02 7.76 -9.76
C GLY A 104 -1.08 8.65 -9.14
N LYS A 105 -2.37 8.38 -9.39
CA LYS A 105 -3.47 9.15 -8.78
C LYS A 105 -3.96 8.58 -7.44
N ASP A 106 -3.88 7.27 -7.30
CA ASP A 106 -4.42 6.54 -6.15
C ASP A 106 -3.33 6.30 -5.09
N VAL A 107 -3.75 6.19 -3.84
CA VAL A 107 -2.83 6.05 -2.69
C VAL A 107 -3.10 4.74 -1.97
N LEU A 108 -2.06 3.92 -1.81
CA LEU A 108 -2.07 2.72 -1.01
C LEU A 108 -1.87 3.08 0.47
N GLU A 109 -2.86 2.89 1.30
CA GLU A 109 -2.75 3.07 2.75
C GLU A 109 -2.39 1.75 3.42
N ILE A 110 -1.33 1.78 4.23
CA ILE A 110 -0.84 0.62 4.96
C ILE A 110 -1.08 0.83 6.46
N LYS A 111 -1.93 -0.01 7.03
CA LYS A 111 -2.10 -0.08 8.48
C LYS A 111 -1.13 -1.12 9.03
N VAL A 112 -0.24 -0.69 9.92
CA VAL A 112 0.58 -1.62 10.71
C VAL A 112 0.12 -1.61 12.17
N GLY A 113 0.29 -2.75 12.82
CA GLY A 113 -0.11 -2.99 14.20
C GLY A 113 0.51 -4.28 14.72
N LYS A 114 0.47 -4.46 16.03
CA LYS A 114 0.76 -5.75 16.67
C LYS A 114 -0.40 -6.71 16.38
N GLU A 115 -0.10 -7.98 16.15
CA GLU A 115 -1.13 -9.03 16.18
C GLU A 115 -1.75 -9.04 17.59
N GLU A 116 -3.07 -8.85 17.68
CA GLU A 116 -3.86 -9.02 18.89
C GLU A 116 -4.20 -10.51 19.14
#